data_AF-A0A3D3ZFW1-F1
#
_entry.id   AF-A0A3D3ZFW1-F1
#
_cell.length_a   1.000
_cell.length_b   1.000
_cell.length_c   1.000
_cell.angle_alpha   90.00
_cell.angle_beta   90.00
_cell.angle_gamma   90.00
#
_symmetry.space_group_name_H-M   'P 1'
#
loop_
_entity.id
_entity.type
_entity.pdbx_description
1 polymer ?
#
loop_
_entity_poly.entity_id
_entity_poly.type
_entity_poly.pdbx_seq_one_letter_code
_entity_poly.pdbx_strand_id
1 'polypeptide(L)'
;AGQPSPSFELLRYVEEEEPIEFELAAWQVSCYRVPDVIAALNDIHFIALHAAEDFQLGADLLFWHQYSQALKGIIVKDQYIPALKYQAISSTPTKSKRAKNSSSFELHPAWELLSDTYETTLQRYDAAMPGVCRAGLNSPDSVALFDKEPLLRHFSECLLHDVVTGTPFTAKFDQQIAGTLLY
;
A
#
# COMPACT_ATOMS: atom_id res chain seq x y z
N ALA A 1 -22.79 23.03 -2.33
CA ALA A 1 -21.32 23.10 -2.19
C ALA A 1 -20.96 22.51 -0.83
N GLY A 2 -20.22 21.41 -0.79
CA GLY A 2 -19.80 20.76 0.46
C GLY A 2 -20.00 19.25 0.55
N GLN A 3 -20.29 18.55 -0.56
CA GLN A 3 -20.33 17.08 -0.60
C GLN A 3 -19.45 16.59 -1.75
N PRO A 4 -18.78 15.43 -1.62
CA PRO A 4 -18.01 14.84 -2.70
C PRO A 4 -18.95 14.43 -3.84
N SER A 5 -18.45 14.53 -5.08
CA SER A 5 -19.18 14.02 -6.25
C SER A 5 -19.38 12.51 -6.14
N PRO A 6 -20.47 11.96 -6.71
CA PRO A 6 -20.65 10.52 -6.81
C PRO A 6 -19.46 9.87 -7.55
N SER A 7 -19.17 8.60 -7.23
CA SER A 7 -18.18 7.84 -7.99
C SER A 7 -18.68 7.60 -9.42
N PHE A 8 -17.76 7.36 -10.36
CA PHE A 8 -18.12 7.11 -11.76
C PHE A 8 -19.04 5.90 -11.94
N GLU A 9 -18.94 4.90 -11.07
CA GLU A 9 -19.83 3.74 -11.04
C GLU A 9 -21.24 4.12 -10.60
N LEU A 10 -21.36 5.06 -9.64
CA LEU A 10 -22.64 5.53 -9.11
C LEU A 10 -23.33 6.54 -10.02
N LEU A 11 -22.60 7.32 -10.83
CA LEU A 11 -23.17 8.33 -11.74
C LEU A 11 -24.25 7.76 -12.67
N ARG A 12 -24.19 6.46 -13.01
CA ARG A 12 -25.21 5.79 -13.85
C ARG A 12 -26.57 5.63 -13.17
N TYR A 13 -26.60 5.72 -11.85
CA TYR A 13 -27.78 5.50 -11.02
C TYR A 13 -28.29 6.81 -10.40
N VAL A 14 -27.54 7.89 -10.54
CA VAL A 14 -27.91 9.21 -10.04
C VAL A 14 -28.34 10.07 -11.24
N GLU A 15 -29.40 10.86 -11.08
CA GLU A 15 -29.82 11.87 -12.07
C GLU A 15 -28.90 13.12 -12.04
N GLU A 16 -27.59 12.91 -11.98
CA GLU A 16 -26.57 13.95 -11.99
C GLU A 16 -25.78 13.87 -13.31
N GLU A 17 -25.50 15.02 -13.93
CA GLU A 17 -24.67 15.07 -15.13
C GLU A 17 -23.21 14.79 -14.77
N GLU A 18 -22.53 13.97 -15.59
CA GLU A 18 -21.11 13.69 -15.43
C GLU A 18 -20.30 15.00 -15.58
N PRO A 19 -19.49 15.38 -14.58
CA PRO A 19 -18.71 16.60 -14.66
C PRO A 19 -17.60 16.45 -15.70
N ILE A 20 -17.59 17.33 -16.71
CA ILE A 20 -16.56 17.37 -17.76
C ILE A 20 -15.22 17.85 -17.18
N GLU A 21 -15.28 18.75 -16.21
CA GLU A 21 -14.12 19.29 -15.50
C GLU A 21 -14.35 19.23 -14.00
N PHE A 22 -13.30 18.89 -13.25
CA PHE A 22 -13.35 18.83 -11.80
C PHE A 22 -12.02 19.31 -11.21
N GLU A 23 -12.11 19.94 -10.05
CA GLU A 23 -10.96 20.28 -9.22
C GLU A 23 -10.88 19.30 -8.04
N LEU A 24 -9.68 18.81 -7.75
CA LEU A 24 -9.47 18.00 -6.56
C LEU A 24 -9.48 18.90 -5.32
N ALA A 25 -10.27 18.50 -4.33
CA ALA A 25 -10.31 19.13 -3.02
C ALA A 25 -10.01 18.10 -1.94
N ALA A 26 -9.31 18.52 -0.88
CA ALA A 26 -9.10 17.68 0.28
C ALA A 26 -10.44 17.37 0.96
N TRP A 27 -10.69 16.09 1.26
CA TRP A 27 -11.88 15.63 1.95
C TRP A 27 -11.49 14.68 3.07
N GLN A 28 -11.95 14.97 4.29
CA GLN A 28 -11.67 14.12 5.44
C GLN A 28 -12.55 12.87 5.40
N VAL A 29 -11.90 11.71 5.37
CA VAL A 29 -12.56 10.40 5.43
C VAL A 29 -12.26 9.72 6.75
N SER A 30 -13.25 9.01 7.31
CA SER A 30 -13.03 8.16 8.47
C SER A 30 -12.51 6.81 8.00
N CYS A 31 -11.26 6.49 8.36
CA CYS A 31 -10.63 5.25 7.95
C CYS A 31 -10.75 4.18 9.04
N TYR A 32 -10.90 2.93 8.61
CA TYR A 32 -10.73 1.76 9.45
C TYR A 32 -9.41 1.07 9.09
N ARG A 33 -8.58 0.77 10.10
CA ARG A 33 -7.33 0.05 9.88
C ARG A 33 -7.63 -1.43 9.65
N VAL A 34 -7.23 -1.93 8.49
CA VAL A 34 -7.36 -3.35 8.13
C VAL A 34 -6.10 -4.09 8.59
N PRO A 35 -6.20 -5.08 9.51
CA PRO A 35 -5.04 -5.82 10.01
C PRO A 35 -4.55 -6.92 9.06
N ASP A 36 -5.46 -7.65 8.40
CA ASP A 36 -5.14 -8.62 7.35
C ASP A 36 -5.81 -8.16 6.05
N VAL A 37 -5.02 -7.52 5.19
CA VAL A 37 -5.53 -6.91 3.96
C VAL A 37 -5.97 -7.96 2.93
N ILE A 38 -5.30 -9.12 2.86
CA ILE A 38 -5.66 -10.17 1.90
C ILE A 38 -7.00 -10.78 2.30
N ALA A 39 -7.15 -11.15 3.58
CA ALA A 39 -8.39 -11.75 4.07
C ALA A 39 -9.55 -10.76 3.95
N ALA A 40 -9.37 -9.52 4.43
CA ALA A 40 -10.43 -8.52 4.40
C ALA A 40 -10.88 -8.17 2.97
N LEU A 41 -9.96 -8.00 2.03
CA LEU A 41 -10.32 -7.73 0.63
C LEU A 41 -11.01 -8.94 -0.02
N ASN A 42 -10.61 -10.16 0.32
CA ASN A 42 -11.28 -11.37 -0.14
C ASN A 42 -12.71 -11.47 0.39
N ASP A 43 -12.92 -11.16 1.68
CA ASP A 43 -14.24 -11.19 2.30
C ASP A 43 -15.16 -10.12 1.69
N ILE A 44 -14.67 -8.89 1.51
CA ILE A 44 -15.40 -7.81 0.84
C ILE A 44 -15.77 -8.22 -0.59
N HIS A 45 -14.83 -8.81 -1.34
CA HIS A 45 -15.06 -9.28 -2.70
C HIS A 45 -16.10 -10.40 -2.76
N PHE A 46 -16.01 -11.37 -1.84
CA PHE A 46 -16.95 -12.48 -1.73
C PHE A 46 -18.37 -11.98 -1.43
N ILE A 47 -18.52 -11.07 -0.45
CA ILE A 47 -19.81 -10.46 -0.11
C ILE A 47 -20.37 -9.72 -1.33
N ALA A 48 -19.55 -8.93 -2.03
CA ALA A 48 -19.97 -8.23 -3.24
C ALA A 48 -20.52 -9.16 -4.32
N LEU A 49 -19.88 -10.31 -4.51
CA LEU A 49 -20.24 -11.25 -5.56
C LEU A 49 -21.53 -12.02 -5.27
N HIS A 50 -21.83 -12.27 -3.98
CA HIS A 50 -22.87 -13.22 -3.58
C HIS A 50 -24.06 -12.62 -2.83
N ALA A 51 -23.92 -11.44 -2.23
CA ALA A 51 -24.89 -10.91 -1.27
C ALA A 51 -25.69 -9.70 -1.77
N ALA A 52 -25.53 -9.28 -3.02
CA ALA A 52 -25.82 -7.89 -3.38
C ALA A 52 -26.50 -7.71 -4.74
N GLU A 53 -27.83 -7.61 -4.75
CA GLU A 53 -28.53 -6.93 -5.86
C GLU A 53 -28.29 -5.40 -5.81
N ASP A 54 -27.92 -4.86 -4.64
CA ASP A 54 -27.79 -3.41 -4.37
C ASP A 54 -26.37 -2.94 -4.01
N PHE A 55 -25.34 -3.79 -4.12
CA PHE A 55 -23.97 -3.42 -3.72
C PHE A 55 -22.96 -3.76 -4.82
N GLN A 56 -22.28 -2.72 -5.28
CA GLN A 56 -21.25 -2.79 -6.31
C GLN A 56 -19.93 -2.26 -5.74
N LEU A 57 -18.84 -2.98 -5.98
CA LEU A 57 -17.50 -2.50 -5.64
C LEU A 57 -17.05 -1.43 -6.62
N GLY A 58 -16.44 -0.38 -6.08
CA GLY A 58 -15.69 0.60 -6.87
C GLY A 58 -14.47 -0.04 -7.55
N ALA A 59 -14.02 0.57 -8.64
CA ALA A 59 -12.84 0.12 -9.37
C ALA A 59 -11.57 0.10 -8.51
N ASP A 60 -11.51 0.94 -7.47
CA ASP A 60 -10.43 1.01 -6.50
C ASP A 60 -10.31 -0.24 -5.62
N LEU A 61 -11.38 -0.63 -4.94
CA LEU A 61 -11.41 -1.82 -4.10
C LEU A 61 -11.17 -3.09 -4.93
N LEU A 62 -11.75 -3.15 -6.13
CA LEU A 62 -11.52 -4.26 -7.04
C LEU A 62 -10.05 -4.34 -7.47
N PHE A 63 -9.42 -3.19 -7.77
CA PHE A 63 -8.00 -3.12 -8.11
C PHE A 63 -7.12 -3.64 -6.96
N TRP A 64 -7.34 -3.15 -5.74
CA TRP A 64 -6.54 -3.57 -4.57
C TRP A 64 -6.72 -5.05 -4.25
N HIS A 65 -7.95 -5.56 -4.36
CA HIS A 65 -8.22 -6.99 -4.23
C HIS A 65 -7.38 -7.79 -5.25
N GLN A 66 -7.46 -7.45 -6.54
CA GLN A 66 -6.73 -8.15 -7.59
C GLN A 66 -5.20 -8.07 -7.41
N TYR A 67 -4.69 -6.90 -7.04
CA TYR A 67 -3.25 -6.72 -6.82
C TYR A 67 -2.75 -7.54 -5.63
N SER A 68 -3.48 -7.54 -4.52
CA SER A 68 -3.15 -8.35 -3.34
C SER A 68 -3.15 -9.85 -3.65
N GLN A 69 -4.09 -10.36 -4.46
CA GLN A 69 -4.11 -11.77 -4.87
C GLN A 69 -2.93 -12.12 -5.80
N ALA A 70 -2.53 -11.20 -6.69
CA ALA A 70 -1.35 -11.39 -7.53
C ALA A 70 -0.07 -11.50 -6.67
N LEU A 71 0.09 -10.62 -5.69
CA LEU A 71 1.21 -10.65 -4.75
C LEU A 71 1.20 -11.90 -3.88
N LYS A 72 0.05 -12.32 -3.37
CA LYS A 72 -0.10 -13.59 -2.63
C LYS A 72 0.49 -14.77 -3.42
N GLY A 73 0.22 -14.84 -4.73
CA GLY A 73 0.76 -15.88 -5.61
C GLY A 73 2.28 -15.84 -5.80
N ILE A 74 2.91 -14.68 -5.62
CA ILE A 74 4.38 -14.49 -5.65
C ILE A 74 4.98 -14.87 -4.29
N ILE A 75 4.38 -14.39 -3.20
CA ILE A 75 4.84 -14.65 -1.82
C ILE A 75 4.79 -16.14 -1.50
N VAL A 76 3.71 -16.85 -1.85
CA VAL A 76 3.58 -18.31 -1.62
C VAL A 76 4.63 -19.13 -2.40
N LYS A 77 5.29 -18.55 -3.39
CA LYS A 77 6.39 -19.19 -4.15
C LYS A 77 7.77 -18.82 -3.62
N ASP A 78 7.86 -18.18 -2.46
CA ASP A 78 9.10 -17.74 -1.80
C ASP A 78 10.00 -16.90 -2.73
N GLN A 79 9.39 -16.05 -3.55
CA GLN A 79 10.10 -15.16 -4.48
C GLN A 79 10.52 -13.84 -3.82
N TYR A 80 11.11 -13.93 -2.63
CA TYR A 80 11.59 -12.80 -1.85
C TYR A 80 12.86 -13.16 -1.08
N ILE A 81 13.65 -12.14 -0.74
CA ILE A 81 14.86 -12.30 0.06
C ILE A 81 14.90 -11.30 1.22
N PRO A 82 15.67 -11.59 2.28
CA PRO A 82 16.00 -10.58 3.27
C PRO A 82 16.79 -9.43 2.63
N ALA A 83 16.51 -8.21 3.08
CA ALA A 83 17.14 -6.98 2.61
C ALA A 83 17.44 -6.03 3.78
N LEU A 84 18.27 -5.02 3.52
CA LEU A 84 18.53 -3.93 4.46
C LEU A 84 18.14 -2.61 3.81
N LYS A 85 17.26 -1.85 4.46
CA LYS A 85 16.86 -0.52 4.01
C LYS A 85 17.69 0.53 4.73
N TYR A 86 18.29 1.40 3.94
CA TYR A 86 19.05 2.54 4.42
C TYR A 86 18.10 3.72 4.68
N GLN A 87 18.19 4.30 5.87
CA GLN A 87 17.52 5.56 6.21
C GLN A 87 18.55 6.62 6.61
N ALA A 88 18.60 7.71 5.85
CA ALA A 88 19.40 8.87 6.23
C ALA A 88 18.71 9.63 7.37
N ILE A 89 19.43 9.88 8.46
CA ILE A 89 18.93 10.74 9.54
C ILE A 89 19.48 12.13 9.30
N SER A 90 18.59 13.09 9.04
CA SER A 90 18.97 14.49 9.01
C SER A 90 19.34 14.94 10.43
N SER A 91 20.60 15.32 10.66
CA SER A 91 21.01 15.91 11.93
C SER A 91 20.40 17.30 12.07
N THR A 92 19.55 17.51 13.07
CA THR A 92 19.07 18.86 13.41
C THR A 92 20.26 19.72 13.84
N PRO A 93 20.47 20.91 13.25
CA PRO A 93 21.62 21.74 13.58
C PRO A 93 21.45 22.35 14.98
N THR A 94 22.02 21.69 16.00
CA THR A 94 22.17 22.31 17.32
C THR A 94 23.18 23.46 17.24
N LYS A 95 22.77 24.64 17.71
CA LYS A 95 23.57 25.87 17.83
C LYS A 95 24.76 25.71 18.78
N SER A 96 25.75 24.89 18.43
CA SER A 96 27.02 24.86 19.16
C SER A 96 28.15 24.38 18.25
N LYS A 97 29.09 25.32 18.06
CA LYS A 97 30.44 25.24 17.47
C LYS A 97 30.97 23.83 17.12
N ARG A 98 31.37 23.68 15.85
CA ARG A 98 32.28 22.66 15.30
C ARG A 98 31.90 21.20 15.62
N ALA A 99 30.79 20.73 15.05
CA ALA A 99 30.59 19.30 14.81
C ALA A 99 30.78 19.02 13.32
N LYS A 100 31.65 18.07 13.01
CA LYS A 100 31.91 17.53 11.67
C LYS A 100 30.57 17.04 11.10
N ASN A 101 30.21 17.42 9.88
CA ASN A 101 29.05 16.86 9.15
C ASN A 101 29.25 15.35 8.95
N SER A 102 29.00 14.53 9.97
CA SER A 102 28.83 13.10 9.81
C SER A 102 27.35 12.87 9.52
N SER A 103 27.02 12.53 8.28
CA SER A 103 25.72 11.98 7.94
C SER A 103 25.50 10.71 8.78
N SER A 104 24.65 10.78 9.79
CA SER A 104 24.18 9.61 10.54
C SER A 104 23.16 8.84 9.70
N PHE A 105 23.20 7.51 9.76
CA PHE A 105 22.25 6.65 9.08
C PHE A 105 21.81 5.51 9.98
N GLU A 106 20.62 4.99 9.70
CA GLU A 106 20.07 3.78 10.28
C GLU A 106 19.87 2.73 9.20
N LEU A 107 20.08 1.46 9.56
CA LEU A 107 19.78 0.31 8.74
C LEU A 107 18.61 -0.43 9.37
N HIS A 108 17.57 -0.68 8.58
CA HIS A 108 16.39 -1.42 9.01
C HIS A 108 16.33 -2.76 8.29
N PRO A 109 16.02 -3.86 9.01
CA PRO A 109 15.74 -5.13 8.37
C PRO A 109 14.47 -5.00 7.52
N ALA A 110 14.47 -5.64 6.35
CA ALA A 110 13.37 -5.61 5.41
C ALA A 110 13.34 -6.90 4.59
N TRP A 111 12.30 -7.03 3.77
CA TRP A 111 12.13 -8.11 2.82
C TRP A 111 11.84 -7.52 1.44
N GLU A 112 12.49 -8.06 0.41
CA GLU A 112 12.38 -7.55 -0.96
C GLU A 112 11.92 -8.65 -1.91
N LEU A 113 10.92 -8.32 -2.74
CA LEU A 113 10.46 -9.17 -3.83
C LEU A 113 11.45 -9.07 -4.98
N LEU A 114 12.10 -10.19 -5.33
CA LEU A 114 13.05 -10.26 -6.44
C LEU A 114 12.62 -11.35 -7.40
N SER A 115 11.73 -10.99 -8.33
CA SER A 115 11.40 -11.86 -9.46
C SER A 115 10.93 -11.08 -10.68
N ASP A 116 11.24 -11.60 -11.87
CA ASP A 116 10.72 -11.06 -13.14
C ASP A 116 9.18 -11.07 -13.16
N THR A 117 8.57 -12.04 -12.46
CA THR A 117 7.11 -12.13 -12.31
C THR A 117 6.57 -10.94 -11.52
N TYR A 118 7.25 -10.53 -10.45
CA TYR A 118 6.88 -9.36 -9.67
C TYR A 118 7.00 -8.08 -10.50
N GLU A 119 8.13 -7.85 -11.17
CA GLU A 119 8.33 -6.64 -11.97
C GLU A 119 7.35 -6.54 -13.14
N THR A 120 7.06 -7.66 -13.82
CA THR A 120 6.03 -7.71 -14.88
C THR A 120 4.63 -7.43 -14.31
N THR A 121 4.33 -7.97 -13.13
CA THR A 121 3.07 -7.71 -12.43
C THR A 121 2.95 -6.24 -12.07
N LEU A 122 4.00 -5.64 -11.50
CA LEU A 122 4.03 -4.24 -11.12
C LEU A 122 3.74 -3.33 -12.32
N GLN A 123 4.42 -3.54 -13.45
CA GLN A 123 4.19 -2.76 -14.68
C GLN A 123 2.75 -2.88 -15.18
N ARG A 124 2.17 -4.09 -15.12
CA ARG A 124 0.77 -4.32 -15.51
C ARG A 124 -0.19 -3.51 -14.64
N TYR A 125 0.00 -3.55 -13.32
CA TYR A 125 -0.90 -2.87 -12.39
C TYR A 125 -0.66 -1.36 -12.34
N ASP A 126 0.55 -0.87 -12.58
CA ASP A 126 0.84 0.55 -12.76
C ASP A 126 0.03 1.13 -13.93
N ALA A 127 0.07 0.45 -15.09
CA ALA A 127 -0.69 0.85 -16.26
C ALA A 127 -2.21 0.82 -16.02
N ALA A 128 -2.70 -0.18 -15.27
CA ALA A 128 -4.13 -0.39 -15.01
C ALA A 128 -4.70 0.40 -13.81
N MET A 129 -3.85 1.05 -12.98
CA MET A 129 -4.26 1.66 -11.72
C MET A 129 -5.27 2.79 -11.91
N PRO A 130 -6.49 2.69 -11.33
CA PRO A 130 -7.44 3.78 -11.27
C PRO A 130 -6.85 5.00 -10.56
N GLY A 131 -7.18 6.21 -11.03
CA GLY A 131 -6.66 7.45 -10.45
C GLY A 131 -6.98 7.61 -8.96
N VAL A 132 -8.18 7.18 -8.55
CA VAL A 132 -8.64 7.23 -7.15
C VAL A 132 -7.79 6.41 -6.19
N CYS A 133 -7.14 5.31 -6.64
CA CYS A 133 -6.26 4.52 -5.77
C CYS A 133 -5.05 5.32 -5.28
N ARG A 134 -4.70 6.42 -5.97
CA ARG A 134 -3.59 7.31 -5.63
C ARG A 134 -4.00 8.43 -4.69
N ALA A 135 -5.30 8.57 -4.42
CA ALA A 135 -5.85 9.59 -3.57
C ALA A 135 -5.76 9.14 -2.10
N GLY A 136 -4.88 9.78 -1.34
CA GLY A 136 -4.73 9.54 0.09
C GLY A 136 -3.60 10.40 0.62
N LEU A 137 -3.80 11.02 1.78
CA LEU A 137 -2.78 11.86 2.41
C LEU A 137 -2.89 11.75 3.93
N ASN A 138 -1.73 11.82 4.60
CA ASN A 138 -1.63 11.87 6.05
C ASN A 138 -1.75 13.30 6.61
N SER A 139 -1.91 14.30 5.74
CA SER A 139 -2.10 15.72 6.11
C SER A 139 -3.17 16.36 5.20
N PRO A 140 -4.01 17.25 5.74
CA PRO A 140 -5.00 18.00 4.97
C PRO A 140 -4.39 19.11 4.08
N ASP A 141 -3.10 19.41 4.23
CA ASP A 141 -2.46 20.59 3.61
C ASP A 141 -2.07 20.40 2.13
N SER A 142 -2.29 19.21 1.58
CA SER A 142 -1.95 18.86 0.20
C SER A 142 -3.13 18.20 -0.49
N VAL A 143 -3.15 18.27 -1.81
CA VAL A 143 -4.08 17.52 -2.67
C VAL A 143 -3.30 16.69 -3.70
N ALA A 144 -2.01 16.46 -3.43
CA ALA A 144 -1.15 15.67 -4.30
C ALA A 144 -1.57 14.20 -4.27
N LEU A 145 -1.61 13.59 -5.46
CA LEU A 145 -1.79 12.16 -5.62
C LEU A 145 -0.43 11.46 -5.53
N PHE A 146 -0.38 10.28 -4.92
CA PHE A 146 0.82 9.46 -4.93
C PHE A 146 1.20 9.05 -6.35
N ASP A 147 2.50 8.88 -6.60
CA ASP A 147 2.94 8.21 -7.81
C ASP A 147 2.59 6.72 -7.75
N LYS A 148 2.18 6.16 -8.90
CA LYS A 148 1.62 4.82 -8.99
C LYS A 148 2.64 3.73 -8.60
N GLU A 149 3.78 3.70 -9.29
CA GLU A 149 4.81 2.69 -9.05
C GLU A 149 5.32 2.70 -7.59
N PRO A 150 5.72 3.85 -6.99
CA PRO A 150 6.16 3.86 -5.59
C PRO A 150 5.08 3.40 -4.62
N LEU A 151 3.81 3.76 -4.87
CA LEU A 151 2.69 3.32 -4.04
C LEU A 151 2.49 1.80 -4.09
N LEU A 152 2.56 1.21 -5.28
CA LEU A 152 2.43 -0.24 -5.47
C LEU A 152 3.61 -1.00 -4.84
N ARG A 153 4.84 -0.50 -5.00
CA ARG A 153 6.03 -1.07 -4.33
C ARG A 153 5.92 -0.98 -2.81
N HIS A 154 5.47 0.16 -2.28
CA HIS A 154 5.28 0.34 -0.85
C HIS A 154 4.21 -0.61 -0.29
N PHE A 155 3.07 -0.74 -0.97
CA PHE A 155 2.05 -1.71 -0.61
C PHE A 155 2.61 -3.15 -0.57
N SER A 156 3.39 -3.52 -1.60
CA SER A 156 4.00 -4.84 -1.68
C SER A 156 4.99 -5.12 -0.56
N GLU A 157 5.79 -4.11 -0.20
CA GLU A 157 6.75 -4.18 0.91
C GLU A 157 6.04 -4.36 2.25
N CYS A 158 5.01 -3.55 2.54
CA CYS A 158 4.22 -3.70 3.76
C CYS A 158 3.55 -5.07 3.84
N LEU A 159 2.93 -5.52 2.75
CA LEU A 159 2.26 -6.82 2.71
C LEU A 159 3.25 -7.97 2.93
N LEU A 160 4.41 -7.94 2.28
CA LEU A 160 5.43 -8.96 2.47
C LEU A 160 5.95 -8.96 3.91
N HIS A 161 6.24 -7.78 4.47
CA HIS A 161 6.68 -7.65 5.85
C HIS A 161 5.66 -8.26 6.82
N ASP A 162 4.37 -7.93 6.67
CA ASP A 162 3.31 -8.45 7.53
C ASP A 162 3.19 -9.98 7.42
N VAL A 163 3.32 -10.54 6.20
CA VAL A 163 3.28 -12.00 6.01
C VAL A 163 4.48 -12.67 6.66
N VAL A 164 5.70 -12.16 6.45
CA VAL A 164 6.91 -12.81 6.97
C VAL A 164 6.98 -12.70 8.50
N THR A 165 6.71 -11.51 9.06
CA THR A 165 6.73 -11.28 10.51
C THR A 165 5.55 -11.93 11.24
N GLY A 166 4.41 -12.08 10.56
CA GLY A 166 3.24 -12.78 11.07
C GLY A 166 3.32 -14.30 10.98
N THR A 167 4.28 -14.87 10.24
CA THR A 167 4.42 -16.31 10.08
C THR A 167 5.09 -16.93 11.31
N PRO A 168 4.42 -17.86 12.02
CA PRO A 168 5.02 -18.49 13.19
C PRO A 168 6.15 -19.44 12.78
N PHE A 169 7.33 -19.24 13.37
CA PHE A 169 8.47 -20.14 13.23
C PHE A 169 8.59 -21.10 14.42
N THR A 170 9.44 -22.11 14.26
CA THR A 170 9.76 -23.00 15.40
C THR A 170 10.70 -22.31 16.37
N ALA A 171 10.58 -22.59 17.67
CA ALA A 171 11.48 -22.02 18.69
C ALA A 171 12.97 -22.29 18.41
N LYS A 172 13.30 -23.40 17.73
CA LYS A 172 14.68 -23.69 17.29
C LYS A 172 15.17 -22.70 16.24
N PHE A 173 14.31 -22.35 15.29
CA PHE A 173 14.63 -21.37 14.26
C PHE A 173 14.76 -19.98 14.87
N ASP A 174 13.83 -19.57 15.74
CA ASP A 174 13.90 -18.27 16.45
C ASP A 174 15.22 -18.11 17.22
N GLN A 175 15.68 -19.18 17.88
CA GLN A 175 16.98 -19.20 18.55
C GLN A 175 18.16 -19.08 17.59
N GLN A 176 18.07 -19.64 16.38
CA GLN A 176 19.13 -19.54 15.37
C GLN A 176 19.25 -18.13 14.78
N ILE A 177 18.13 -17.43 14.61
CA ILE A 177 18.11 -16.08 14.05
C ILE A 177 18.15 -14.99 15.12
N ALA A 178 18.13 -15.35 16.40
CA ALA A 178 18.22 -14.42 17.52
C ALA A 178 19.48 -13.54 17.44
N GLY A 179 19.30 -12.23 17.48
CA GLY A 179 20.40 -11.27 17.37
C GLY A 179 20.91 -11.02 15.94
N THR A 180 20.24 -11.57 14.92
CA THR A 180 20.48 -11.23 13.51
C THR A 180 19.57 -10.09 13.05
N LEU A 181 19.80 -9.59 11.82
CA LEU A 181 18.95 -8.62 11.15
C LEU A 181 17.82 -9.29 10.33
N LEU A 182 17.49 -10.55 10.64
CA LEU A 182 16.38 -11.30 10.03
C LEU A 182 15.17 -11.23 10.97
N TYR A 183 14.56 -10.05 11.09
CA TYR A 183 13.29 -9.82 11.79
C TYR A 183 12.46 -8.83 10.98
#